data_AF-A0A8X6Q2W5-F1
#
_entry.id   AF-A0A8X6Q2W5-F1
#
_cell.length_a   1.000
_cell.length_b   1.000
_cell.length_c   1.000
_cell.angle_alpha   90.00
_cell.angle_beta   90.00
_cell.angle_gamma   90.00
#
_symmetry.space_group_name_H-M   'P 1'
#
loop_
_entity.id
_entity.type
_entity.pdbx_description
1 polymer ?
#
loop_
_entity_poly.entity_id
_entity_poly.type
_entity_poly.pdbx_seq_one_letter_code
_entity_poly.pdbx_strand_id
1 'polypeptide(L)'
;MQLLQNVRISPCGKKETTIARLELLRATLAARLSSNIRKEFQTDNVYFRTDSTTVLTWIRREDPWGIFVQNRVTEIRKLTPVKAGKHV
;
A
#
# COMPACT_ATOMS: atom_id res chain seq x y z
N MET A 1 3.73 16.67 4.67
CA MET A 1 2.46 16.19 5.25
C MET A 1 2.54 14.69 5.44
N GLN A 2 2.53 14.24 6.70
CA GLN A 2 2.68 12.85 7.08
C GLN A 2 1.28 12.28 7.31
N LEU A 3 0.79 11.46 6.38
CA LEU A 3 -0.47 10.76 6.57
C LEU A 3 -0.20 9.28 6.83
N LEU A 4 -0.89 8.78 7.86
CA LEU A 4 -1.05 7.39 8.31
C LEU A 4 -0.24 7.04 9.57
N GLN A 5 -0.76 7.48 10.71
CA GLN A 5 -0.46 6.91 12.01
C GLN A 5 -1.43 5.73 12.24
N ASN A 6 -0.91 4.51 12.04
CA ASN A 6 -1.31 3.23 12.64
C ASN A 6 -2.79 2.99 12.98
N VAL A 7 -3.60 2.56 12.00
CA VAL A 7 -4.83 1.79 12.28
C VAL A 7 -4.42 0.39 12.73
N ARG A 8 -4.56 0.10 14.03
CA ARG A 8 -4.33 -1.23 14.62
C ARG A 8 -5.58 -2.07 14.42
N ILE A 9 -5.46 -3.16 13.66
CA ILE A 9 -6.52 -4.15 13.44
C ILE A 9 -6.20 -5.38 14.30
N SER A 10 -7.01 -5.61 15.34
CA SER A 10 -6.83 -6.75 16.27
C SER A 10 -7.23 -8.07 15.60
N PRO A 11 -6.43 -9.15 15.69
CA PRO A 11 -6.75 -10.41 15.02
C PRO A 11 -7.92 -11.15 15.67
N CYS A 12 -8.96 -11.49 14.90
CA CYS A 12 -9.94 -12.53 15.29
C CYS A 12 -9.63 -13.86 14.58
N GLY A 13 -8.83 -14.71 15.23
CA GLY A 13 -8.69 -16.15 14.95
C GLY A 13 -8.01 -16.60 13.64
N LYS A 14 -7.00 -17.49 13.76
CA LYS A 14 -6.41 -18.39 12.73
C LYS A 14 -6.08 -17.83 11.32
N LYS A 15 -5.85 -16.52 11.13
CA LYS A 15 -5.84 -15.91 9.78
C LYS A 15 -4.69 -14.91 9.53
N GLU A 16 -3.45 -15.36 9.45
CA GLU A 16 -2.32 -14.51 9.00
C GLU A 16 -2.56 -13.95 7.58
N THR A 17 -3.15 -14.75 6.69
CA THR A 17 -3.54 -14.30 5.33
C THR A 17 -4.63 -13.23 5.33
N THR A 18 -5.51 -13.19 6.35
CA THR A 18 -6.53 -12.14 6.43
C THR A 18 -5.94 -10.84 6.92
N ILE A 19 -5.02 -10.87 7.88
CA ILE A 19 -4.29 -9.66 8.33
C ILE A 19 -3.54 -9.05 7.14
N ALA A 20 -2.77 -9.84 6.41
CA ALA A 20 -2.03 -9.35 5.24
C ALA A 20 -2.97 -8.75 4.15
N ARG A 21 -4.14 -9.35 3.93
CA ARG A 21 -5.15 -8.81 3.00
C ARG A 21 -5.76 -7.50 3.47
N LEU A 22 -6.01 -7.35 4.78
CA LEU A 22 -6.50 -6.10 5.35
C LEU A 22 -5.45 -4.99 5.27
N GLU A 23 -4.19 -5.31 5.52
CA GLU A 23 -3.08 -4.37 5.35
C GLU A 23 -2.92 -3.96 3.88
N LEU A 24 -3.09 -4.88 2.93
CA LEU A 24 -3.08 -4.56 1.50
C LEU A 24 -4.27 -3.66 1.10
N LEU A 25 -5.44 -3.89 1.68
CA LEU A 25 -6.60 -2.99 1.49
C LEU A 25 -6.30 -1.59 2.03
N ARG A 26 -5.69 -1.48 3.21
CA ARG A 26 -5.23 -0.19 3.77
C ARG A 26 -4.28 0.51 2.80
N ALA A 27 -3.29 -0.20 2.26
CA ALA A 27 -2.35 0.35 1.29
C ALA A 27 -3.06 0.83 0.00
N THR A 28 -4.05 0.09 -0.47
CA THR A 28 -4.86 0.45 -1.65
C THR A 28 -5.66 1.73 -1.39
N LEU A 29 -6.31 1.84 -0.24
CA LEU A 29 -7.07 3.04 0.15
C LEU A 29 -6.15 4.26 0.29
N ALA A 30 -4.98 4.08 0.90
CA ALA A 30 -3.96 5.13 1.00
C ALA A 30 -3.50 5.62 -0.38
N ALA A 31 -3.25 4.71 -1.32
CA ALA A 31 -2.89 5.04 -2.69
C ALA A 31 -3.98 5.87 -3.40
N ARG A 32 -5.25 5.47 -3.27
CA ARG A 32 -6.39 6.23 -3.82
C ARG A 32 -6.51 7.63 -3.22
N LEU A 33 -6.48 7.72 -1.88
CA LEU A 33 -6.58 9.00 -1.18
C LEU A 33 -5.44 9.93 -1.59
N SER A 34 -4.21 9.41 -1.64
CA SER A 34 -3.06 10.20 -2.06
C SER A 34 -3.15 10.69 -3.50
N SER A 35 -3.71 9.88 -4.41
CA SER A 35 -3.92 10.29 -5.79
C SER A 35 -4.93 11.43 -5.87
N ASN A 36 -5.97 11.42 -5.04
CA ASN A 36 -6.94 12.52 -4.97
C ASN A 36 -6.31 13.78 -4.39
N ILE A 37 -5.57 13.66 -3.28
CA ILE A 37 -4.85 14.79 -2.66
C ILE A 37 -3.83 15.38 -3.63
N ARG A 38 -3.08 14.54 -4.36
CA ARG A 38 -2.10 15.01 -5.35
C ARG A 38 -2.76 15.81 -6.48
N LYS A 39 -3.94 15.38 -6.93
CA LYS A 39 -4.70 16.11 -7.96
C LYS A 39 -5.22 17.46 -7.44
N GLU A 40 -5.75 17.48 -6.24
CA GLU A 40 -6.36 18.69 -5.66
C GLU A 40 -5.31 19.74 -5.25
N PHE A 41 -4.23 19.29 -4.60
CA PHE A 41 -3.22 20.18 -4.01
C PHE A 41 -1.94 20.31 -4.84
N GLN A 42 -1.88 19.70 -6.03
CA GLN A 42 -0.74 19.74 -6.95
C GLN A 42 0.62 19.43 -6.28
N THR A 43 0.62 18.44 -5.36
CA THR A 43 1.78 18.09 -4.55
C THR A 43 2.46 16.81 -5.01
N ASP A 44 3.75 16.88 -5.31
CA ASP A 44 4.50 15.76 -5.88
C ASP A 44 5.18 14.84 -4.85
N ASN A 45 5.24 15.26 -3.59
CA ASN A 45 6.02 14.59 -2.55
C ASN A 45 5.12 13.82 -1.58
N VAL A 46 4.72 12.60 -1.98
CA VAL A 46 3.96 11.68 -1.13
C VAL A 46 4.81 10.45 -0.81
N TYR A 47 4.99 10.18 0.48
CA TYR A 47 5.72 9.03 0.98
C TYR A 47 4.78 8.08 1.72
N PHE A 48 4.86 6.79 1.39
CA PHE A 48 4.11 5.73 2.06
C PHE A 48 5.06 4.88 2.90
N ARG A 49 4.67 4.61 4.14
CA ARG A 49 5.38 3.70 5.03
C ARG A 49 4.42 2.61 5.52
N THR A 50 4.89 1.38 5.50
CA THR A 50 4.18 0.23 6.08
C THR A 50 5.21 -0.66 6.77
N ASP A 51 4.84 -1.19 7.92
CA ASP A 51 5.58 -2.18 8.72
C ASP A 51 5.30 -3.62 8.29
N SER A 52 4.20 -3.84 7.56
CA SER A 52 3.90 -5.14 6.95
C SER A 52 4.93 -5.52 5.87
N THR A 53 5.80 -6.48 6.22
CA THR A 53 6.79 -7.09 5.31
C THR A 53 6.11 -7.84 4.17
N THR A 54 4.94 -8.43 4.42
CA THR A 54 4.12 -9.11 3.40
C THR A 54 3.63 -8.13 2.33
N VAL A 55 3.06 -6.98 2.74
CA VAL A 55 2.61 -5.96 1.79
C VAL A 55 3.79 -5.37 1.01
N LEU A 56 4.93 -5.12 1.67
CA LEU A 56 6.14 -4.67 0.98
C LEU A 56 6.62 -5.68 -0.07
N THR A 57 6.57 -6.98 0.25
CA THR A 57 6.96 -8.05 -0.67
C THR A 57 6.05 -8.07 -1.89
N TRP A 58 4.73 -8.03 -1.69
CA TRP A 58 3.75 -7.98 -2.78
C TRP A 58 3.92 -6.74 -3.68
N ILE A 59 4.20 -5.58 -3.09
CA ILE A 59 4.39 -4.34 -3.86
C ILE A 59 5.70 -4.35 -4.66
N ARG A 60 6.78 -4.91 -4.09
CA ARG A 60 8.13 -4.86 -4.71
C ARG A 60 8.40 -5.99 -5.71
N ARG A 61 7.83 -7.17 -5.52
CA ARG A 61 8.10 -8.33 -6.37
C ARG A 61 7.04 -8.52 -7.45
N GLU A 62 7.47 -9.03 -8.59
CA GLU A 62 6.59 -9.49 -9.67
C GLU A 62 6.51 -11.01 -9.63
N ASP A 63 5.70 -11.53 -8.71
CA ASP A 63 5.40 -12.95 -8.60
C ASP A 63 3.93 -13.19 -8.98
N PRO A 64 3.54 -14.39 -9.42
CA PRO A 64 2.16 -14.73 -9.75
C PRO A 64 1.29 -14.85 -8.48
N TRP A 65 0.84 -13.72 -7.96
CA TRP A 65 -0.05 -13.67 -6.81
C TRP A 65 -1.49 -14.04 -7.19
N GLY A 66 -2.26 -14.52 -6.21
CA GLY A 66 -3.71 -14.68 -6.39
C GLY A 66 -4.38 -13.37 -6.79
N ILE A 67 -5.45 -13.46 -7.59
CA ILE A 67 -6.14 -12.33 -8.27
C ILE A 67 -6.41 -11.15 -7.31
N PHE A 68 -6.82 -11.42 -6.07
CA PHE A 68 -7.08 -10.38 -5.07
C PHE A 68 -5.86 -9.48 -4.83
N VAL A 69 -4.69 -10.10 -4.64
CA VAL A 69 -3.43 -9.41 -4.35
C VAL A 69 -2.94 -8.74 -5.63
N GLN A 70 -2.96 -9.46 -6.75
CA GLN A 70 -2.49 -8.97 -8.04
C GLN A 70 -3.21 -7.68 -8.46
N ASN A 71 -4.55 -7.65 -8.38
CA ASN A 71 -5.34 -6.50 -8.78
C ASN A 71 -5.01 -5.25 -7.94
N ARG A 72 -4.81 -5.43 -6.63
CA ARG A 72 -4.50 -4.33 -5.69
C ARG A 72 -3.08 -3.84 -5.82
N VAL A 73 -2.10 -4.74 -5.97
CA VAL A 73 -0.71 -4.37 -6.24
C VAL A 73 -0.61 -3.59 -7.55
N THR A 74 -1.29 -4.05 -8.59
CA THR A 74 -1.33 -3.36 -9.89
C THR A 74 -1.93 -1.96 -9.76
N GLU A 75 -3.02 -1.82 -9.01
CA GLU A 75 -3.63 -0.52 -8.73
C GLU A 75 -2.69 0.41 -7.95
N ILE A 76 -2.09 -0.08 -6.86
CA ILE A 76 -1.13 0.70 -6.06
C ILE A 76 0.01 1.20 -6.95
N ARG A 77 0.65 0.33 -7.73
CA ARG A 77 1.75 0.71 -8.63
C ARG A 77 1.35 1.77 -9.66
N LYS A 78 0.11 1.74 -10.17
CA LYS A 78 -0.42 2.75 -11.09
C LYS A 78 -0.64 4.11 -10.42
N LEU A 79 -1.16 4.12 -9.20
CA LEU A 79 -1.51 5.36 -8.47
C LEU A 79 -0.30 6.01 -7.80
N THR A 80 0.63 5.18 -7.34
CA THR A 80 1.88 5.57 -6.69
C THR A 80 3.04 5.05 -7.54
N PRO A 81 3.31 5.65 -8.72
CA PRO A 81 4.50 5.29 -9.46
C PRO A 81 5.68 5.51 -8.53
N VAL A 82 6.41 4.43 -8.26
CA VAL A 82 7.63 4.49 -7.47
C VAL A 82 8.59 5.35 -8.28
N LYS A 83 8.60 6.68 -8.05
CA LYS A 83 9.80 7.45 -8.32
C LYS A 83 10.87 6.68 -7.58
N ALA A 84 11.83 6.12 -8.31
CA ALA A 84 12.94 5.34 -7.78
C ALA A 84 13.63 6.19 -6.70
N GLY A 85 13.12 6.08 -5.47
CA GLY A 85 13.59 6.82 -4.33
C GLY A 85 14.91 6.20 -3.96
N LYS A 86 15.97 6.99 -4.15
CA LYS A 86 17.34 6.65 -3.80
C LYS A 86 17.37 5.98 -2.43
N HIS A 87 18.02 4.82 -2.37
CA HIS A 87 18.53 4.25 -1.13
C HIS A 87 19.27 5.35 -0.35
N VAL A 88 18.91 5.50 0.92
CA VAL A 88 19.87 5.83 1.98
C VAL A 88 19.77 4.69 2.98
#